data_AF-A0A970N5T7-F1
#
_entry.id   AF-A0A970N5T7-F1
#
_cell.length_a   1.000
_cell.length_b   1.000
_cell.length_c   1.000
_cell.angle_alpha   90.00
_cell.angle_beta   90.00
_cell.angle_gamma   90.00
#
_symmetry.space_group_name_H-M   'P 1'
#
loop_
_entity.id
_entity.type
_entity.pdbx_description
1 polymer ?
#
loop_
_entity_poly.entity_id
_entity_poly.type
_entity_poly.pdbx_seq_one_letter_code
_entity_poly.pdbx_strand_id
1 'polypeptide(L)'
;MFVQQVALAGLPNIELVSLLVIVYAYTFRFKSLSIIYVFVLMEGVYYGFHIWWVSYLYVWTILALIVIALRAVKSSLVLAAISGMFGLCFGALCSIPYLVTGGPAMAIAYWVSGIPFDLIHCASNFILCLLLWKPLIKLINKILV
;
A
#
# COMPACT_ATOMS: atom_id res chain seq x y z
N MET A 1 9.82 -0.65 -6.13
CA MET A 1 8.68 0.09 -5.53
C MET A 1 8.69 1.55 -5.94
N PHE A 2 9.74 2.30 -5.66
CA PHE A 2 9.82 3.74 -5.95
C PHE A 2 9.64 4.08 -7.45
N VAL A 3 10.41 3.46 -8.35
CA VAL A 3 10.37 3.79 -9.79
C VAL A 3 8.97 3.64 -10.40
N GLN A 4 8.25 2.57 -10.05
CA GLN A 4 6.87 2.41 -10.55
C GLN A 4 5.92 3.46 -9.97
N GLN A 5 6.15 3.91 -8.73
CA GLN A 5 5.30 4.93 -8.09
C GLN A 5 5.41 6.24 -8.85
N VAL A 6 6.65 6.64 -9.13
CA VAL A 6 6.94 7.84 -9.92
C VAL A 6 6.41 7.69 -11.35
N ALA A 7 6.53 6.51 -11.98
CA ALA A 7 6.03 6.27 -13.32
C ALA A 7 4.49 6.33 -13.41
N LEU A 8 3.79 5.89 -12.36
CA LEU A 8 2.32 5.90 -12.29
C LEU A 8 1.75 7.15 -11.61
N ALA A 9 2.58 8.10 -11.18
CA ALA A 9 2.15 9.32 -10.48
C ALA A 9 1.17 10.19 -11.29
N GLY A 10 1.11 10.03 -12.62
CA GLY A 10 0.13 10.69 -13.48
C GLY A 10 -1.28 10.10 -13.41
N LEU A 11 -1.46 8.92 -12.81
CA LEU A 11 -2.76 8.28 -12.62
C LEU A 11 -3.28 8.56 -11.20
N PRO A 12 -4.58 8.85 -11.04
CA PRO A 12 -5.14 9.16 -9.73
C PRO A 12 -5.22 7.90 -8.86
N ASN A 13 -4.40 7.81 -7.81
CA ASN A 13 -4.42 6.72 -6.83
C ASN A 13 -4.37 5.29 -7.41
N ILE A 14 -3.74 5.13 -8.58
CA ILE A 14 -3.44 3.83 -9.17
C ILE A 14 -1.94 3.58 -9.00
N GLU A 15 -1.61 2.53 -8.25
CA GLU A 15 -0.22 2.20 -7.93
C GLU A 15 0.00 0.68 -7.86
N LEU A 16 1.25 0.26 -8.00
CA LEU A 16 1.65 -1.12 -7.75
C LEU A 16 2.31 -1.30 -6.37
N VAL A 17 2.40 -0.25 -5.55
CA VAL A 17 3.05 -0.31 -4.22
C VAL A 17 2.32 -1.32 -3.34
N SER A 18 1.01 -1.18 -3.18
CA SER A 18 0.18 -2.09 -2.40
C SER A 18 0.40 -3.57 -2.78
N LEU A 19 0.38 -3.88 -4.09
CA LEU A 19 0.66 -5.23 -4.59
C LEU A 19 2.08 -5.70 -4.24
N LEU A 20 3.09 -4.85 -4.45
CA LEU A 20 4.48 -5.18 -4.16
C LEU A 20 4.70 -5.39 -2.66
N VAL A 21 4.04 -4.61 -1.79
CA VAL A 21 4.05 -4.84 -0.34
C VAL A 21 3.51 -6.23 -0.03
N ILE A 22 2.35 -6.62 -0.58
CA ILE A 22 1.77 -7.95 -0.37
C ILE A 22 2.75 -9.05 -0.82
N VAL A 23 3.33 -8.90 -2.02
CA VAL A 23 4.27 -9.88 -2.56
C VAL A 23 5.52 -10.01 -1.68
N TYR A 24 6.15 -8.90 -1.29
CA TYR A 24 7.34 -8.95 -0.45
C TYR A 24 7.05 -9.44 0.96
N ALA A 25 5.93 -9.03 1.56
CA ALA A 25 5.50 -9.50 2.88
C ALA A 25 5.23 -11.00 2.87
N TYR A 26 4.60 -11.51 1.81
CA TYR A 26 4.34 -12.94 1.63
C TYR A 26 5.63 -13.76 1.49
N THR A 27 6.58 -13.29 0.67
CA THR A 27 7.83 -14.02 0.37
C THR A 27 8.88 -13.89 1.47
N PHE A 28 9.15 -12.66 1.93
CA PHE A 28 10.28 -12.34 2.82
C PHE A 28 9.89 -12.11 4.28
N ARG A 29 8.58 -12.11 4.60
CA ARG A 29 8.04 -11.89 5.94
C ARG A 29 8.55 -10.57 6.54
N PHE A 30 9.04 -10.57 7.79
CA PHE A 30 9.54 -9.37 8.46
C PHE A 30 10.72 -8.71 7.73
N LYS A 31 11.48 -9.44 6.90
CA LYS A 31 12.53 -8.83 6.07
C LYS A 31 11.98 -7.89 4.99
N SER A 32 10.70 -8.01 4.64
CA SER A 32 10.03 -7.07 3.72
C SER A 32 9.95 -5.66 4.27
N LEU A 33 9.95 -5.48 5.59
CA LEU A 33 9.90 -4.15 6.22
C LEU A 33 11.11 -3.31 5.83
N SER A 34 12.29 -3.91 5.70
CA SER A 34 13.49 -3.20 5.21
C SER A 34 13.29 -2.65 3.80
N ILE A 35 12.67 -3.41 2.90
CA ILE A 35 12.37 -2.97 1.53
C ILE A 35 11.37 -1.81 1.55
N ILE A 36 10.32 -1.93 2.37
CA ILE A 36 9.27 -0.91 2.54
C ILE A 36 9.86 0.38 3.08
N TYR A 37 10.71 0.33 4.11
CA TYR A 37 11.29 1.54 4.69
C TYR A 37 12.32 2.21 3.78
N VAL A 38 13.07 1.46 2.98
CA VAL A 38 13.89 2.05 1.91
C VAL A 38 13.00 2.80 0.92
N PHE A 39 11.87 2.22 0.51
CA PHE A 39 10.89 2.90 -0.35
C PHE A 39 10.34 4.18 0.30
N VAL A 40 9.89 4.12 1.56
CA VAL A 40 9.35 5.30 2.28
C VAL A 40 10.40 6.40 2.43
N LEU A 41 11.67 6.05 2.66
CA LEU A 41 12.75 7.04 2.70
C LEU A 41 12.97 7.68 1.32
N MET A 42 12.96 6.91 0.24
CA MET A 42 13.09 7.45 -1.12
C MET A 42 11.94 8.41 -1.47
N GLU A 43 10.71 8.08 -1.09
CA GLU A 43 9.54 8.97 -1.25
C GLU A 43 9.75 10.29 -0.51
N GLY A 44 10.23 10.26 0.73
CA GLY A 44 10.51 11.46 1.52
C GLY A 44 11.65 12.31 0.94
N VAL A 45 12.70 11.68 0.38
CA VAL A 45 13.80 12.40 -0.28
C VAL A 45 13.34 13.06 -1.58
N TYR A 46 12.46 12.41 -2.35
CA TYR A 46 12.03 12.91 -3.65
C TYR A 46 10.90 13.95 -3.57
N TYR A 47 9.87 13.71 -2.76
CA TYR A 47 8.70 14.58 -2.63
C TYR A 47 8.74 15.49 -1.40
N GLY A 48 9.71 15.32 -0.51
CA GLY A 48 9.87 16.09 0.72
C GLY A 48 9.19 15.43 1.94
N PHE A 49 9.76 15.68 3.12
CA PHE A 49 9.23 15.17 4.38
C PHE A 49 8.10 16.05 4.91
N HIS A 50 6.86 15.57 4.81
CA HIS A 50 5.66 16.26 5.28
C HIS A 50 4.74 15.33 6.08
N ILE A 51 3.58 15.83 6.50
CA ILE A 51 2.63 15.06 7.30
C ILE A 51 2.14 13.78 6.62
N TRP A 52 1.99 13.78 5.29
CA TRP A 52 1.62 12.60 4.51
C TRP A 52 2.69 11.50 4.56
N TRP A 53 3.97 11.88 4.68
CA TRP A 53 5.08 10.94 4.77
C TRP A 53 5.03 10.15 6.08
N VAL A 54 4.59 10.80 7.16
CA VAL A 54 4.34 10.12 8.46
C VAL A 54 3.30 9.02 8.29
N SER A 55 2.26 9.26 7.48
CA SER A 55 1.26 8.24 7.15
C SER A 55 1.88 6.99 6.53
N TYR A 56 2.86 7.16 5.64
CA TYR A 56 3.48 6.04 4.93
C TYR A 56 4.29 5.13 5.86
N LEU A 57 4.85 5.65 6.96
CA LEU A 57 5.62 4.85 7.91
C LEU A 57 4.81 3.69 8.53
N TYR A 58 3.52 3.89 8.77
CA TYR A 58 2.66 2.88 9.39
C TYR A 58 1.69 2.24 8.40
N VAL A 59 1.19 2.97 7.39
CA VAL A 59 0.21 2.44 6.43
C VAL A 59 0.74 1.20 5.71
N TRP A 60 1.97 1.26 5.19
CA TRP A 60 2.59 0.12 4.51
C TRP A 60 2.94 -1.02 5.47
N THR A 61 3.33 -0.68 6.70
CA THR A 61 3.62 -1.67 7.74
C THR A 61 2.38 -2.43 8.17
N ILE A 62 1.23 -1.76 8.31
CA ILE A 62 -0.06 -2.39 8.60
C ILE A 62 -0.39 -3.42 7.52
N LEU A 63 -0.29 -3.05 6.24
CA LEU A 63 -0.54 -3.98 5.13
C LEU A 63 0.43 -5.17 5.17
N ALA A 64 1.73 -4.91 5.37
CA ALA A 64 2.72 -5.97 5.45
C ALA A 64 2.43 -6.95 6.59
N LEU A 65 2.06 -6.45 7.78
CA LEU A 65 1.74 -7.28 8.94
C LEU A 65 0.48 -8.11 8.72
N ILE A 66 -0.57 -7.55 8.12
CA ILE A 66 -1.79 -8.28 7.74
C ILE A 66 -1.43 -9.45 6.82
N VAL A 67 -0.60 -9.22 5.80
CA VAL A 67 -0.20 -10.27 4.85
C VAL A 67 0.69 -11.32 5.50
N ILE A 68 1.61 -10.92 6.38
CA ILE A 68 2.46 -11.86 7.14
C ILE A 68 1.60 -12.77 8.02
N ALA A 69 0.59 -12.23 8.69
CA ALA A 69 -0.35 -12.98 9.52
C ALA A 69 -1.20 -13.95 8.67
N LEU A 70 -1.62 -13.52 7.49
CA LEU A 70 -2.49 -14.27 6.59
C LEU A 70 -1.73 -15.11 5.55
N ARG A 71 -0.42 -15.36 5.71
CA ARG A 71 0.38 -16.05 4.68
C ARG A 71 -0.10 -17.46 4.32
N ALA A 72 -0.82 -18.11 5.24
CA ALA A 72 -1.38 -19.45 5.00
C ALA A 72 -2.39 -19.42 3.83
N VAL A 73 -2.99 -18.26 3.57
CA VAL A 73 -3.89 -18.03 2.46
C VAL A 73 -3.11 -18.00 1.15
N LYS A 74 -3.42 -18.94 0.25
CA LYS A 74 -2.87 -19.01 -1.11
C LYS A 74 -3.83 -18.50 -2.18
N SER A 75 -5.06 -18.17 -1.79
CA SER A 75 -6.10 -17.71 -2.71
C SER A 75 -5.80 -16.31 -3.21
N SER A 76 -5.66 -16.17 -4.53
CA SER A 76 -5.47 -14.87 -5.18
C SER A 76 -6.65 -13.93 -4.95
N LEU A 77 -7.87 -14.48 -4.83
CA LEU A 77 -9.07 -13.69 -4.59
C LEU A 77 -9.07 -13.06 -3.20
N VAL A 78 -8.64 -13.81 -2.18
CA VAL A 78 -8.58 -13.30 -0.80
C VAL A 78 -7.50 -12.22 -0.67
N LEU A 79 -6.33 -12.42 -1.31
CA LEU A 79 -5.28 -11.41 -1.33
C LEU A 79 -5.70 -10.15 -2.11
N ALA A 80 -6.43 -10.31 -3.21
CA ALA A 80 -7.02 -9.19 -3.93
C ALA A 80 -8.04 -8.43 -3.07
N ALA A 81 -8.90 -9.14 -2.33
CA ALA A 81 -9.84 -8.53 -1.40
C ALA A 81 -9.14 -7.75 -0.28
N ILE A 82 -8.05 -8.29 0.28
CA ILE A 82 -7.21 -7.60 1.27
C ILE A 82 -6.62 -6.32 0.66
N SER A 83 -6.06 -6.42 -0.56
CA SER A 83 -5.49 -5.29 -1.29
C SER A 83 -6.52 -4.18 -1.55
N GLY A 84 -7.71 -4.56 -2.01
CA GLY A 84 -8.82 -3.63 -2.27
C GLY A 84 -9.34 -2.97 -1.00
N MET A 85 -9.57 -3.75 0.07
CA MET A 85 -10.01 -3.22 1.36
C MET A 85 -8.99 -2.25 1.96
N PHE A 86 -7.70 -2.56 1.82
CA PHE A 86 -6.64 -1.64 2.20
C PHE A 86 -6.70 -0.33 1.40
N GLY A 87 -6.89 -0.41 0.08
CA GLY A 87 -7.07 0.77 -0.77
C GLY A 87 -8.27 1.64 -0.34
N LEU A 88 -9.38 1.00 0.04
CA LEU A 88 -10.57 1.68 0.55
C LEU A 88 -10.33 2.38 1.90
N CYS A 89 -9.50 1.79 2.76
CA CYS A 89 -9.15 2.36 4.06
C CYS A 89 -7.97 3.33 4.01
N PHE A 90 -7.35 3.54 2.86
CA PHE A 90 -6.09 4.28 2.74
C PHE A 90 -6.23 5.74 3.20
N GLY A 91 -7.20 6.47 2.67
CA GLY A 91 -7.49 7.85 3.09
C GLY A 91 -7.84 7.97 4.57
N ALA A 92 -8.62 7.02 5.10
CA ALA A 92 -8.95 6.96 6.52
C ALA A 92 -7.68 6.81 7.38
N LEU A 93 -6.78 5.89 7.01
CA LEU A 93 -5.52 5.70 7.70
C LEU A 93 -4.63 6.95 7.57
N CYS A 94 -4.56 7.56 6.39
CA CYS A 94 -3.80 8.78 6.15
C CYS A 94 -4.36 10.01 6.87
N SER A 95 -5.62 9.98 7.33
CA SER A 95 -6.22 11.08 8.11
C SER A 95 -5.72 11.17 9.56
N ILE A 96 -5.10 10.12 10.10
CA ILE A 96 -4.69 10.05 11.51
C ILE A 96 -3.71 11.16 11.92
N PRO A 97 -2.64 11.50 11.16
CA PRO A 97 -1.76 12.59 11.52
C PRO A 97 -2.48 13.94 11.53
N TYR A 98 -3.47 14.14 10.64
CA TYR A 98 -4.27 15.36 10.59
C TYR A 98 -5.19 15.52 11.81
N LEU A 99 -5.60 14.41 12.43
CA LEU A 99 -6.32 14.44 13.71
C LEU A 99 -5.45 15.05 14.81
N VAL A 100 -4.16 14.71 14.82
CA VAL A 100 -3.20 15.20 15.81
C VAL A 100 -2.86 16.68 15.56
N THR A 101 -2.69 17.08 14.30
CA THR A 101 -2.24 18.45 14.00
C THR A 101 -3.36 19.48 13.89
N GLY A 102 -4.56 19.09 13.48
CA GLY A 102 -5.67 20.01 13.19
C GLY A 102 -7.01 19.59 13.78
N GLY A 103 -7.04 18.53 14.58
CA GLY A 103 -8.24 18.07 15.27
C GLY A 103 -9.23 17.28 14.39
N PRO A 104 -10.36 16.85 14.99
CA PRO A 104 -11.32 15.96 14.32
C PRO A 104 -11.91 16.52 13.03
N ALA A 105 -12.20 17.82 12.99
CA ALA A 105 -12.76 18.46 11.81
C ALA A 105 -11.83 18.39 10.60
N MET A 106 -10.52 18.60 10.81
CA MET A 106 -9.52 18.52 9.73
C MET A 106 -9.37 17.07 9.23
N ALA A 107 -9.29 16.10 10.14
CA ALA A 107 -9.17 14.70 9.78
C ALA A 107 -10.38 14.19 8.98
N ILE A 108 -11.60 14.55 9.43
CA ILE A 108 -12.84 14.17 8.74
C ILE A 108 -12.91 14.86 7.38
N ALA A 109 -12.60 16.15 7.28
CA ALA A 109 -12.60 16.86 6.01
C ALA A 109 -11.61 16.24 5.01
N TYR A 110 -10.40 15.92 5.46
CA TYR A 110 -9.40 15.22 4.65
C TYR A 110 -9.94 13.88 4.15
N TRP A 111 -10.45 13.04 5.05
CA TRP A 111 -10.95 11.72 4.68
C TRP A 111 -12.14 11.79 3.71
N VAL A 112 -13.14 12.64 4.00
CA VAL A 112 -14.32 12.80 3.13
C VAL A 112 -13.92 13.27 1.73
N SER A 113 -12.97 14.21 1.63
CA SER A 113 -12.43 14.65 0.33
C SER A 113 -11.66 13.55 -0.41
N GLY A 114 -11.12 12.58 0.33
CA GLY A 114 -10.36 11.45 -0.18
C GLY A 114 -11.20 10.29 -0.71
N ILE A 115 -12.50 10.22 -0.39
CA ILE A 115 -13.37 9.07 -0.74
C ILE A 115 -13.33 8.69 -2.23
N PRO A 116 -13.41 9.64 -3.20
CA PRO A 116 -13.33 9.28 -4.61
C PRO A 116 -12.01 8.57 -4.96
N PHE A 117 -10.91 9.02 -4.34
CA PHE A 117 -9.60 8.44 -4.52
C PHE A 117 -9.47 7.08 -3.82
N ASP A 118 -10.08 6.90 -2.65
CA ASP A 118 -10.13 5.60 -1.95
C ASP A 118 -10.92 4.55 -2.76
N LEU A 119 -11.98 4.95 -3.46
CA LEU A 119 -12.73 4.06 -4.35
C LEU A 119 -11.89 3.62 -5.56
N ILE A 120 -11.17 4.56 -6.19
CA ILE A 120 -10.25 4.25 -7.29
C ILE A 120 -9.13 3.33 -6.80
N HIS A 121 -8.56 3.63 -5.63
CA HIS A 121 -7.49 2.84 -5.04
C HIS A 121 -7.96 1.43 -4.70
N CYS A 122 -9.16 1.28 -4.13
CA CYS A 122 -9.79 -0.01 -3.86
C CYS A 122 -9.95 -0.85 -5.13
N ALA A 123 -10.59 -0.29 -6.17
CA ALA A 123 -10.85 -1.00 -7.42
C ALA A 123 -9.55 -1.39 -8.13
N SER A 124 -8.61 -0.45 -8.26
CA SER A 124 -7.32 -0.70 -8.90
C SER A 124 -6.50 -1.74 -8.13
N ASN A 125 -6.39 -1.63 -6.80
CA ASN A 125 -5.67 -2.61 -5.98
C ASN A 125 -6.26 -4.01 -6.06
N PHE A 126 -7.59 -4.12 -6.06
CA PHE A 126 -8.27 -5.40 -6.20
C PHE A 126 -7.96 -6.03 -7.57
N ILE A 127 -8.16 -5.28 -8.65
CA ILE A 127 -7.96 -5.77 -10.03
C ILE A 127 -6.49 -6.11 -10.28
N LEU A 128 -5.57 -5.21 -9.94
CA LEU A 128 -4.13 -5.40 -10.15
C LEU A 128 -3.62 -6.59 -9.35
N CYS A 129 -4.04 -6.73 -8.09
CA CYS A 129 -3.65 -7.90 -7.29
C CYS A 129 -4.21 -9.19 -7.85
N LEU A 130 -5.48 -9.22 -8.25
CA LEU A 130 -6.11 -10.42 -8.80
C LEU A 130 -5.40 -10.91 -10.08
N LEU A 131 -5.04 -9.98 -10.97
CA LEU A 131 -4.40 -10.28 -12.25
C LEU A 131 -2.91 -10.62 -12.10
N LEU A 132 -2.17 -9.85 -11.29
CA LEU A 132 -0.71 -9.89 -11.25
C LEU A 132 -0.14 -10.77 -10.13
N TRP A 133 -0.93 -11.17 -9.14
CA TRP A 133 -0.46 -12.01 -8.04
C TRP A 133 0.19 -13.32 -8.50
N LYS A 134 -0.53 -14.11 -9.30
CA LYS A 134 -0.07 -15.42 -9.79
C LYS A 134 1.21 -15.31 -10.63
N PRO A 135 1.29 -14.43 -11.67
CA PRO A 135 2.51 -14.32 -12.45
C PRO A 135 3.71 -13.83 -11.62
N LEU A 136 3.51 -12.89 -10.70
CA LEU A 136 4.60 -12.37 -9.85
C LEU A 136 5.15 -13.43 -8.88
N ILE A 137 4.30 -14.16 -8.17
CA ILE A 137 4.75 -15.21 -7.26
C ILE A 137 5.46 -16.34 -8.03
N LYS A 138 4.96 -16.71 -9.21
CA LYS A 138 5.63 -17.72 -10.05
C LYS A 138 7.02 -17.26 -10.48
N LEU A 139 7.17 -15.99 -10.84
CA LEU A 139 8.46 -15.41 -11.22
C LEU A 139 9.43 -15.36 -10.04
N ILE A 140 8.98 -14.88 -8.88
CA ILE A 140 9.81 -14.81 -7.67
C ILE A 140 10.30 -16.19 -7.24
N ASN A 141 9.43 -17.19 -7.26
CA ASN A 141 9.81 -18.56 -6.92
C ASN A 141 10.81 -19.16 -7.92
N LYS A 142 10.85 -18.70 -9.17
CA LYS A 142 11.87 -19.11 -10.16
C LYS A 142 13.23 -18.43 -9.96
N ILE A 143 13.25 -17.25 -9.33
CA ILE A 143 14.49 -16.48 -9.10
C ILE A 143 15.14 -16.90 -7.78
N LEU A 144 14.34 -17.30 -6.79
CA LEU A 144 14.81 -17.71 -5.47
C LEU A 144 15.22 -19.19 -5.37
N VAL A 145 14.96 -19.99 -6.40
CA VAL A 145 15.36 -21.40 -6.55
C VAL A 145 16.45 -21.48 -7.61
#